data_AF-A0A2N1HGW9-F1
#
_entry.id   AF-A0A2N1HGW9-F1
#
_cell.length_a   1.000
_cell.length_b   1.000
_cell.length_c   1.000
_cell.angle_alpha   90.00
_cell.angle_beta   90.00
_cell.angle_gamma   90.00
#
_symmetry.space_group_name_H-M   'P 1'
#
loop_
_entity.id
_entity.type
_entity.pdbx_description
1 polymer ?
#
loop_
_entity_poly.entity_id
_entity_poly.type
_entity_poly.pdbx_seq_one_letter_code
_entity_poly.pdbx_strand_id
1 'polypeptide(L)'
;MILATLLNRMFLGDDSSVPKKGFAKIKKSSEEDFAEIKESSEEAAFTIDLDNPENQLLQYLMWPMNTFHLIARIFDTYDVYQKIVSIENGTDYLKQLKTGNHQRNWSQGLLDAQTRNEIKVSPRFYQLLYNLFSSSRTREQIEKLLKDPDYLKLLFELYVASDVCAYRIQNEIYRTRNALISRYAETLIAGKDLSIIYSLSQCDKSYGVIQFKSHTPQTGISLNSLSHDLAYIKPGVEVTALVGSSTQAIEPNQYNVLVLPWPLEIKDEFFKQDNKPTLQMDEKFGFFSYENRQIITHQMIVYAIESSGELSLPDLVVIPECAVNSNDKTELLSGIRDYFSERNIEPPVIIFGVFGDGDSVESYGENSLELLYQNQFINNYVGENQRKHHRWALDATQLNTYGLGNVLSTDKVKWWENCATGDRKLISYRDEHVHICPLICEDLARQDPIAPVVRALGPDLVVALLLDGPQMKGRWSHRYSSALVDEPGCSVLSISPYGMTQRSTNGSEHPPSSIVALWCDTRSPCELKLEQGKIGILLKLKLEEQEQWSADGRGEKKNRLFYLNHYSVGDTSELLKLVNFKPD
;
A
#
# COMPACT_ATOMS: atom_id res chain seq x y z
N MET A 1 6.79 -2.72 -30.82
CA MET A 1 7.53 -3.95 -30.38
C MET A 1 6.74 -5.21 -30.79
N ILE A 2 7.39 -6.34 -31.13
CA ILE A 2 6.66 -7.59 -31.47
C ILE A 2 6.13 -8.25 -30.19
N LEU A 3 4.88 -8.76 -30.20
CA LEU A 3 4.22 -9.34 -29.03
C LEU A 3 5.00 -10.50 -28.40
N ALA A 4 5.50 -11.45 -29.20
CA ALA A 4 6.33 -12.55 -28.72
C ALA A 4 7.61 -12.08 -28.00
N THR A 5 8.16 -10.93 -28.39
CA THR A 5 9.35 -10.37 -27.72
C THR A 5 8.98 -9.81 -26.35
N LEU A 6 7.84 -9.13 -26.23
CA LEU A 6 7.34 -8.64 -24.94
C LEU A 6 7.06 -9.81 -23.98
N LEU A 7 6.31 -10.83 -24.44
CA LEU A 7 5.99 -12.02 -23.66
C LEU A 7 7.24 -12.71 -23.10
N ASN A 8 8.24 -12.91 -23.96
CA ASN A 8 9.50 -13.53 -23.56
C ASN A 8 10.22 -12.73 -22.48
N ARG A 9 10.33 -11.41 -22.67
CA ARG A 9 11.05 -10.54 -21.73
C ARG A 9 10.32 -10.42 -20.39
N MET A 10 8.99 -10.28 -20.42
CA MET A 10 8.21 -10.15 -19.20
C MET A 10 8.25 -11.42 -18.35
N PHE A 11 8.11 -12.61 -18.95
CA PHE A 11 8.01 -13.85 -18.18
C PHE A 11 9.36 -14.54 -17.91
N LEU A 12 10.35 -14.34 -18.76
CA LEU A 12 11.66 -15.01 -18.65
C LEU A 12 12.82 -14.05 -18.35
N GLY A 13 12.58 -12.74 -18.33
CA GLY A 13 13.61 -11.71 -18.18
C GLY A 13 14.38 -11.41 -19.47
N ASP A 14 15.05 -10.25 -19.48
CA ASP A 14 15.81 -9.75 -20.64
C ASP A 14 17.03 -10.60 -21.00
N ASP A 15 17.60 -11.32 -20.03
CA ASP A 15 18.81 -12.16 -20.18
C ASP A 15 18.51 -13.64 -20.50
N SER A 16 17.26 -14.02 -20.71
CA SER A 16 16.91 -15.42 -20.98
C SER A 16 17.48 -15.91 -22.32
N SER A 17 18.28 -16.98 -22.28
CA SER A 17 18.78 -17.71 -23.45
C SER A 17 17.74 -18.66 -24.06
N VAL A 18 16.53 -18.71 -23.50
CA VAL A 18 15.43 -19.58 -23.97
C VAL A 18 15.04 -19.13 -25.38
N PRO A 19 15.00 -20.04 -26.37
CA PRO A 19 14.68 -19.65 -27.74
C PRO A 19 13.32 -18.97 -27.83
N LYS A 20 13.24 -17.82 -28.52
CA LYS A 20 11.97 -17.10 -28.85
C LYS A 20 10.90 -17.98 -29.52
N LYS A 21 11.25 -19.21 -29.92
CA LYS A 21 10.37 -20.23 -30.50
C LYS A 21 9.56 -21.02 -29.45
N GLY A 22 9.86 -20.92 -28.14
CA GLY A 22 9.19 -21.67 -27.06
C GLY A 22 7.77 -21.22 -26.73
N PHE A 23 7.41 -19.95 -26.96
CA PHE A 23 6.06 -19.42 -26.73
C PHE A 23 5.03 -19.82 -27.81
N ALA A 24 5.35 -20.78 -28.67
CA ALA A 24 4.58 -21.07 -29.88
C ALA A 24 3.63 -22.28 -29.73
N LYS A 25 2.37 -21.97 -29.42
CA LYS A 25 1.13 -22.41 -30.10
C LYS A 25 0.02 -22.71 -29.08
N ILE A 26 -0.86 -21.72 -28.82
CA ILE A 26 -2.25 -22.08 -28.55
C ILE A 26 -2.78 -22.66 -29.86
N LYS A 27 -2.94 -23.98 -29.92
CA LYS A 27 -3.47 -24.66 -31.11
C LYS A 27 -4.96 -24.31 -31.21
N LYS A 28 -5.44 -24.07 -32.44
CA LYS A 28 -6.89 -24.11 -32.68
C LYS A 28 -7.27 -25.56 -32.40
N SER A 29 -8.05 -25.86 -31.36
CA SER A 29 -8.71 -27.16 -31.29
C SER A 29 -9.54 -27.33 -32.56
N SER A 30 -9.75 -28.57 -32.99
CA SER A 30 -10.39 -28.82 -34.28
C SER A 30 -11.76 -28.11 -34.35
N GLU A 31 -12.19 -27.70 -35.55
CA GLU A 31 -13.53 -27.14 -35.71
C GLU A 31 -14.62 -28.16 -35.32
N GLU A 32 -14.31 -29.45 -35.34
CA GLU A 32 -15.11 -30.55 -34.81
C GLU A 32 -15.19 -30.51 -33.27
N ASP A 33 -14.08 -30.27 -32.54
CA ASP A 33 -14.08 -30.12 -31.07
C ASP A 33 -14.98 -28.96 -30.62
N PHE A 34 -14.93 -27.83 -31.33
CA PHE A 34 -15.80 -26.68 -31.01
C PHE A 34 -17.26 -26.88 -31.44
N ALA A 35 -17.52 -27.75 -32.44
CA ALA A 35 -18.86 -28.08 -32.90
C ALA A 35 -19.54 -29.11 -31.99
N GLU A 36 -18.85 -30.17 -31.55
CA GLU A 36 -19.33 -31.14 -30.54
C GLU A 36 -19.59 -30.48 -29.17
N ILE A 37 -18.76 -29.48 -28.80
CA ILE A 37 -18.94 -28.66 -27.59
C ILE A 37 -20.12 -27.68 -27.70
N LYS A 38 -20.52 -27.31 -28.93
CA LYS A 38 -21.74 -26.49 -29.15
C LYS A 38 -23.02 -27.30 -29.05
N GLU A 39 -22.95 -28.61 -29.29
CA GLU A 39 -24.08 -29.55 -29.19
C GLU A 39 -24.24 -30.17 -27.79
N SER A 40 -23.18 -30.15 -26.97
CA SER A 40 -23.26 -30.47 -25.53
C SER A 40 -23.46 -29.20 -24.69
N SER A 41 -24.22 -29.34 -23.62
CA SER A 41 -24.66 -28.29 -22.68
C SER A 41 -23.52 -27.42 -22.13
N GLU A 42 -23.87 -26.39 -21.34
CA GLU A 42 -22.97 -25.46 -20.60
C GLU A 42 -21.86 -26.14 -19.74
N GLU A 43 -21.73 -27.47 -19.76
CA GLU A 43 -20.77 -28.31 -19.03
C GLU A 43 -19.47 -28.63 -19.80
N ALA A 44 -19.39 -28.32 -21.10
CA ALA A 44 -18.16 -28.55 -21.87
C ALA A 44 -17.01 -27.64 -21.38
N ALA A 45 -15.87 -28.24 -21.00
CA ALA A 45 -14.69 -27.55 -20.49
C ALA A 45 -13.41 -28.03 -21.19
N PHE A 46 -12.47 -27.12 -21.39
CA PHE A 46 -11.11 -27.43 -21.82
C PHE A 46 -10.23 -27.66 -20.60
N THR A 47 -9.49 -28.76 -20.58
CA THR A 47 -8.48 -29.02 -19.56
C THR A 47 -7.12 -28.54 -20.04
N ILE A 48 -6.51 -27.63 -19.30
CA ILE A 48 -5.15 -27.14 -19.55
C ILE A 48 -4.23 -27.78 -18.52
N ASP A 49 -3.36 -28.67 -19.00
CA ASP A 49 -2.27 -29.25 -18.21
C ASP A 49 -1.09 -28.26 -18.18
N LEU A 50 -0.79 -27.74 -16.99
CA LEU A 50 0.32 -26.81 -16.77
C LEU A 50 1.68 -27.51 -16.70
N ASP A 51 1.76 -28.84 -16.59
CA ASP A 51 3.05 -29.56 -16.64
C ASP A 51 3.49 -29.84 -18.08
N ASN A 52 2.59 -29.70 -19.05
CA ASN A 52 2.92 -29.89 -20.46
C ASN A 52 3.86 -28.76 -20.97
N PRO A 53 5.09 -29.08 -21.41
CA PRO A 53 6.06 -28.08 -21.88
C PRO A 53 5.60 -27.37 -23.17
N GLU A 54 4.68 -27.94 -23.95
CA GLU A 54 4.07 -27.24 -25.10
C GLU A 54 3.15 -26.07 -24.67
N ASN A 55 2.73 -26.04 -23.40
CA ASN A 55 1.83 -25.03 -22.84
C ASN A 55 2.59 -23.90 -22.12
N GLN A 56 3.89 -23.71 -22.35
CA GLN A 56 4.71 -22.75 -21.60
C GLN A 56 4.11 -21.33 -21.52
N LEU A 57 3.52 -20.82 -22.61
CA LEU A 57 2.83 -19.51 -22.58
C LEU A 57 1.58 -19.55 -21.68
N LEU A 58 0.78 -20.60 -21.81
CA LEU A 58 -0.44 -20.78 -21.04
C LEU A 58 -0.11 -20.94 -19.55
N GLN A 59 1.00 -21.57 -19.19
CA GLN A 59 1.44 -21.69 -17.80
C GLN A 59 1.52 -20.33 -17.10
N TYR A 60 2.02 -19.30 -17.79
CA TYR A 60 2.05 -17.94 -17.26
C TYR A 60 0.69 -17.24 -17.34
N LEU A 61 0.00 -17.33 -18.48
CA LEU A 61 -1.27 -16.62 -18.70
C LEU A 61 -2.45 -17.18 -17.90
N MET A 62 -2.36 -18.43 -17.44
CA MET A 62 -3.40 -19.04 -16.59
C MET A 62 -3.45 -18.41 -15.20
N TRP A 63 -2.40 -17.71 -14.78
CA TRP A 63 -2.41 -16.90 -13.56
C TRP A 63 -3.00 -15.52 -13.86
N PRO A 64 -4.11 -15.13 -13.22
CA PRO A 64 -4.79 -13.87 -13.54
C PRO A 64 -3.89 -12.66 -13.32
N MET A 65 -3.01 -12.70 -12.32
CA MET A 65 -2.09 -11.60 -12.01
C MET A 65 -1.08 -11.35 -13.14
N ASN A 66 -0.56 -12.43 -13.75
CA ASN A 66 0.39 -12.36 -14.86
C ASN A 66 -0.28 -11.85 -16.13
N THR A 67 -1.49 -12.34 -16.43
CA THR A 67 -2.30 -11.86 -17.55
C THR A 67 -2.66 -10.39 -17.38
N PHE A 68 -3.11 -9.98 -16.19
CA PHE A 68 -3.38 -8.59 -15.88
C PHE A 68 -2.12 -7.72 -16.07
N HIS A 69 -0.96 -8.17 -15.57
CA HIS A 69 0.30 -7.44 -15.70
C HIS A 69 0.69 -7.21 -17.15
N LEU A 70 0.67 -8.26 -17.97
CA LEU A 70 0.96 -8.14 -19.40
C LEU A 70 0.07 -7.09 -20.08
N ILE A 71 -1.24 -7.16 -19.83
CA ILE A 71 -2.20 -6.28 -20.48
C ILE A 71 -2.09 -4.85 -19.96
N ALA A 72 -1.96 -4.67 -18.64
CA ALA A 72 -1.72 -3.38 -18.00
C ALA A 72 -0.46 -2.71 -18.57
N ARG A 73 0.62 -3.48 -18.74
CA ARG A 73 1.87 -2.99 -19.35
C ARG A 73 1.66 -2.55 -20.80
N ILE A 74 0.90 -3.32 -21.59
CA ILE A 74 0.55 -2.93 -22.96
C ILE A 74 -0.27 -1.62 -22.95
N PHE A 75 -1.28 -1.54 -22.09
CA PHE A 75 -2.13 -0.35 -21.97
C PHE A 75 -1.35 0.90 -21.54
N ASP A 76 -0.45 0.77 -20.57
CA ASP A 76 0.44 1.85 -20.12
C ASP A 76 1.44 2.27 -21.21
N THR A 77 2.10 1.32 -21.85
CA THR A 77 3.17 1.60 -22.83
C THR A 77 2.66 2.30 -24.08
N TYR A 78 1.46 1.94 -24.54
CA TYR A 78 0.88 2.45 -25.78
C TYR A 78 -0.22 3.48 -25.55
N ASP A 79 -0.48 3.86 -24.30
CA ASP A 79 -1.50 4.85 -23.89
C ASP A 79 -2.89 4.58 -24.50
N VAL A 80 -3.25 3.29 -24.62
CA VAL A 80 -4.51 2.87 -25.26
C VAL A 80 -5.67 2.71 -24.27
N TYR A 81 -5.41 2.81 -22.96
CA TYR A 81 -6.46 2.70 -21.94
C TYR A 81 -7.51 3.82 -22.06
N GLN A 82 -7.11 5.00 -22.54
CA GLN A 82 -8.03 6.12 -22.81
C GLN A 82 -9.04 5.77 -23.91
N LYS A 83 -8.64 4.95 -24.89
CA LYS A 83 -9.51 4.53 -26.00
C LYS A 83 -10.69 3.70 -25.52
N ILE A 84 -10.49 2.92 -24.46
CA ILE A 84 -11.49 2.00 -23.89
C ILE A 84 -12.71 2.76 -23.35
N VAL A 85 -12.48 3.92 -22.75
CA VAL A 85 -13.50 4.79 -22.16
C VAL A 85 -13.92 5.93 -23.11
N SER A 86 -13.44 5.89 -24.35
CA SER A 86 -13.82 6.84 -25.41
C SER A 86 -14.60 6.11 -26.51
N ILE A 87 -15.58 6.78 -27.11
CA ILE A 87 -16.24 6.27 -28.32
C ILE A 87 -15.35 6.65 -29.51
N GLU A 88 -14.34 5.83 -29.82
CA GLU A 88 -13.54 5.99 -31.03
C GLU A 88 -14.17 5.17 -32.17
N ASN A 89 -14.36 5.78 -33.34
CA ASN A 89 -14.90 5.12 -34.54
C ASN A 89 -16.27 4.42 -34.35
N GLY A 90 -17.12 4.94 -33.45
CA GLY A 90 -18.44 4.38 -33.17
C GLY A 90 -18.42 3.03 -32.41
N THR A 91 -17.26 2.59 -31.92
CA THR A 91 -17.15 1.38 -31.11
C THR A 91 -17.37 1.72 -29.64
N ASP A 92 -18.50 1.26 -29.12
CA ASP A 92 -18.80 1.28 -27.69
C ASP A 92 -18.27 -0.01 -27.06
N TYR A 93 -17.02 0.03 -26.58
CA TYR A 93 -16.37 -1.14 -25.96
C TYR A 93 -17.17 -1.68 -24.77
N LEU A 94 -17.94 -0.82 -24.10
CA LEU A 94 -18.70 -1.13 -22.89
C LEU A 94 -19.99 -1.90 -23.15
N LYS A 95 -20.80 -1.46 -24.10
CA LYS A 95 -22.00 -2.22 -24.51
C LYS A 95 -21.66 -3.59 -25.08
N GLN A 96 -20.41 -3.79 -25.49
CA GLN A 96 -19.95 -5.00 -26.13
C GLN A 96 -19.08 -5.89 -25.23
N LEU A 97 -18.78 -5.45 -24.01
CA LEU A 97 -18.10 -6.27 -23.00
C LEU A 97 -19.01 -7.43 -22.62
N LYS A 98 -18.65 -8.61 -23.09
CA LYS A 98 -19.27 -9.85 -22.65
C LYS A 98 -18.52 -10.37 -21.44
N THR A 99 -18.66 -9.75 -20.27
CA THR A 99 -18.16 -10.32 -19.01
C THR A 99 -19.08 -11.49 -18.61
N GLY A 100 -19.00 -12.59 -19.37
CA GLY A 100 -19.83 -13.77 -19.19
C GLY A 100 -19.35 -14.66 -18.03
N ASN A 101 -19.94 -15.85 -17.91
CA ASN A 101 -19.59 -16.85 -16.90
C ASN A 101 -18.10 -17.29 -16.93
N HIS A 102 -17.36 -16.98 -17.99
CA HIS A 102 -16.00 -17.46 -18.21
C HIS A 102 -14.98 -16.98 -17.16
N GLN A 103 -15.13 -15.76 -16.60
CA GLN A 103 -14.28 -15.29 -15.50
C GLN A 103 -14.52 -16.09 -14.19
N ARG A 104 -15.78 -16.46 -13.92
CA ARG A 104 -16.14 -17.33 -12.78
C ARG A 104 -15.61 -18.74 -13.00
N ASN A 105 -15.76 -19.28 -14.21
CA ASN A 105 -15.25 -20.59 -14.58
C ASN A 105 -13.72 -20.66 -14.49
N TRP A 106 -13.01 -19.58 -14.85
CA TRP A 106 -11.55 -19.52 -14.68
C TRP A 106 -11.15 -19.57 -13.20
N SER A 107 -11.75 -18.74 -12.34
CA SER A 107 -11.48 -18.81 -10.90
C SER A 107 -11.85 -20.16 -10.30
N GLN A 108 -13.00 -20.73 -10.67
CA GLN A 108 -13.44 -22.03 -10.15
C GLN A 108 -12.50 -23.15 -10.61
N GLY A 109 -12.06 -23.12 -11.87
CA GLY A 109 -11.08 -24.08 -12.38
C GLY A 109 -9.75 -24.04 -11.61
N LEU A 110 -9.29 -22.85 -11.18
CA LEU A 110 -8.12 -22.72 -10.32
C LEU A 110 -8.37 -23.27 -8.91
N LEU A 111 -9.52 -22.97 -8.31
CA LEU A 111 -9.90 -23.44 -6.97
C LEU A 111 -10.13 -24.95 -6.91
N ASP A 112 -10.64 -25.55 -7.98
CA ASP A 112 -10.92 -26.98 -8.11
C ASP A 112 -9.67 -27.80 -8.46
N ALA A 113 -8.59 -27.16 -8.94
CA ALA A 113 -7.36 -27.83 -9.30
C ALA A 113 -6.59 -28.25 -8.04
N GLN A 114 -6.78 -29.50 -7.60
CA GLN A 114 -6.25 -29.94 -6.30
C GLN A 114 -4.96 -30.78 -6.35
N THR A 115 -4.58 -31.40 -7.49
CA THR A 115 -3.36 -32.27 -7.52
C THR A 115 -2.66 -32.45 -8.87
N ARG A 116 -3.34 -32.33 -10.02
CA ARG A 116 -2.78 -32.70 -11.34
C ARG A 116 -2.26 -31.54 -12.20
N ASN A 117 -2.12 -30.33 -11.64
CA ASN A 117 -1.78 -29.13 -12.40
C ASN A 117 -2.68 -28.91 -13.64
N GLU A 118 -3.91 -29.46 -13.60
CA GLU A 118 -4.91 -29.40 -14.66
C GLU A 118 -5.96 -28.35 -14.28
N ILE A 119 -6.12 -27.33 -15.11
CA ILE A 119 -7.14 -26.30 -14.91
C ILE A 119 -8.24 -26.48 -15.96
N LYS A 120 -9.48 -26.62 -15.50
CA LYS A 120 -10.65 -26.62 -16.38
C LYS A 120 -11.08 -25.19 -16.67
N VAL A 121 -11.18 -24.84 -17.96
CA VAL A 121 -11.64 -23.52 -18.41
C VAL A 121 -12.77 -23.63 -19.41
N SER A 122 -13.60 -22.59 -19.47
CA SER A 122 -14.70 -22.54 -20.44
C SER A 122 -14.19 -22.37 -21.89
N PRO A 123 -14.96 -22.85 -22.89
CA PRO A 123 -14.66 -22.64 -24.32
C PRO A 123 -14.47 -21.17 -24.69
N ARG A 124 -15.27 -20.28 -24.10
CA ARG A 124 -15.15 -18.82 -24.32
C ARG A 124 -13.80 -18.30 -23.86
N PHE A 125 -13.33 -18.71 -22.69
CA PHE A 125 -12.04 -18.28 -22.16
C PHE A 125 -10.88 -18.80 -23.02
N TYR A 126 -10.92 -20.08 -23.41
CA TYR A 126 -9.90 -20.65 -24.30
C TYR A 126 -9.86 -19.92 -25.66
N GLN A 127 -11.03 -19.65 -26.26
CA GLN A 127 -11.12 -18.89 -27.51
C GLN A 127 -10.59 -17.47 -27.36
N LEU A 128 -10.82 -16.83 -26.20
CA LEU A 128 -10.29 -15.49 -25.90
C LEU A 128 -8.76 -15.48 -25.91
N LEU A 129 -8.13 -16.44 -25.23
CA LEU A 129 -6.68 -16.60 -25.24
C LEU A 129 -6.15 -16.90 -26.64
N TYR A 130 -6.80 -17.79 -27.40
CA TYR A 130 -6.39 -18.12 -28.77
C TYR A 130 -6.44 -16.90 -29.70
N ASN A 131 -7.53 -16.12 -29.64
CA ASN A 131 -7.71 -14.95 -30.50
C ASN A 131 -6.66 -13.85 -30.24
N LEU A 132 -6.20 -13.74 -28.99
CA LEU A 132 -5.20 -12.75 -28.59
C LEU A 132 -3.76 -13.24 -28.80
N PHE A 133 -3.49 -14.52 -28.54
CA PHE A 133 -2.11 -15.05 -28.43
C PHE A 133 -1.80 -16.21 -29.40
N SER A 134 -2.57 -16.37 -30.47
CA SER A 134 -2.24 -17.33 -31.53
C SER A 134 -0.87 -17.04 -32.18
N SER A 135 -0.33 -18.05 -32.88
CA SER A 135 0.98 -17.94 -33.53
C SER A 135 1.08 -16.85 -34.60
N SER A 136 -0.04 -16.49 -35.25
CA SER A 136 -0.07 -15.36 -36.18
C SER A 136 0.03 -14.05 -35.43
N ARG A 137 -0.81 -13.85 -34.39
CA ARG A 137 -0.88 -12.62 -33.60
C ARG A 137 0.42 -12.33 -32.85
N THR A 138 1.03 -13.34 -32.23
CA THR A 138 2.29 -13.19 -31.48
C THR A 138 3.48 -12.72 -32.33
N ARG A 139 3.43 -12.88 -33.65
CA ARG A 139 4.46 -12.39 -34.60
C ARG A 139 4.20 -10.97 -35.08
N GLU A 140 3.06 -10.39 -34.78
CA GLU A 140 2.72 -9.02 -35.17
C GLU A 140 3.30 -7.98 -34.22
N GLN A 141 3.44 -6.74 -34.72
CA GLN A 141 3.74 -5.59 -33.88
C GLN A 141 2.52 -5.23 -33.03
N ILE A 142 2.75 -4.97 -31.74
CA ILE A 142 1.67 -4.63 -30.80
C ILE A 142 0.92 -3.38 -31.27
N GLU A 143 1.62 -2.37 -31.79
CA GLU A 143 1.04 -1.14 -32.33
C GLU A 143 0.05 -1.42 -33.49
N LYS A 144 0.30 -2.48 -34.27
CA LYS A 144 -0.59 -2.89 -35.37
C LYS A 144 -1.81 -3.63 -34.82
N LEU A 145 -1.62 -4.51 -33.83
CA LEU A 145 -2.70 -5.23 -33.17
C LEU A 145 -3.66 -4.27 -32.47
N LEU A 146 -3.15 -3.26 -31.76
CA LEU A 146 -3.97 -2.28 -31.04
C LEU A 146 -4.79 -1.34 -31.95
N LYS A 147 -4.50 -1.30 -33.26
CA LYS A 147 -5.33 -0.59 -34.25
C LYS A 147 -6.57 -1.39 -34.68
N ASP A 148 -6.59 -2.70 -34.43
CA ASP A 148 -7.74 -3.58 -34.68
C ASP A 148 -8.74 -3.43 -33.52
N PRO A 149 -9.93 -2.83 -33.72
CA PRO A 149 -10.90 -2.61 -32.64
C PRO A 149 -11.36 -3.92 -31.99
N ASP A 150 -11.47 -5.01 -32.75
CA ASP A 150 -11.86 -6.31 -32.21
C ASP A 150 -10.76 -6.89 -31.33
N TYR A 151 -9.48 -6.71 -31.70
CA TYR A 151 -8.36 -7.11 -30.86
C TYR A 151 -8.33 -6.33 -29.54
N LEU A 152 -8.46 -4.99 -29.59
CA LEU A 152 -8.47 -4.15 -28.39
C LEU A 152 -9.64 -4.50 -27.46
N LYS A 153 -10.82 -4.78 -28.02
CA LYS A 153 -11.99 -5.24 -27.28
C LYS A 153 -11.74 -6.55 -26.55
N LEU A 154 -11.21 -7.57 -27.24
CA LEU A 154 -10.89 -8.86 -26.62
C LEU A 154 -9.80 -8.71 -25.55
N LEU A 155 -8.83 -7.83 -25.78
CA LEU A 155 -7.76 -7.55 -24.83
C LEU A 155 -8.33 -6.93 -23.55
N PHE A 156 -9.29 -6.01 -23.68
CA PHE A 156 -9.98 -5.42 -22.52
C PHE A 156 -10.91 -6.42 -21.81
N GLU A 157 -11.62 -7.29 -22.55
CA GLU A 157 -12.40 -8.39 -21.96
C GLU A 157 -11.51 -9.28 -21.08
N LEU A 158 -10.31 -9.63 -21.55
CA LEU A 158 -9.36 -10.43 -20.78
C LEU A 158 -8.79 -9.67 -19.57
N TYR A 159 -8.52 -8.36 -19.69
CA TYR A 159 -8.11 -7.51 -18.58
C TYR A 159 -9.13 -7.53 -17.44
N VAL A 160 -10.41 -7.30 -17.76
CA VAL A 160 -11.51 -7.34 -16.79
C VAL A 160 -11.68 -8.75 -16.20
N ALA A 161 -11.63 -9.79 -17.03
CA ALA A 161 -11.75 -11.16 -16.55
C ALA A 161 -10.61 -11.53 -15.58
N SER A 162 -9.40 -11.03 -15.82
CA SER A 162 -8.24 -11.27 -14.96
C SER A 162 -8.34 -10.57 -13.60
N ASP A 163 -8.82 -9.34 -13.56
CA ASP A 163 -9.11 -8.59 -12.32
C ASP A 163 -10.13 -9.33 -11.45
N VAL A 164 -11.27 -9.71 -12.03
CA VAL A 164 -12.34 -10.45 -11.32
C VAL A 164 -11.89 -11.84 -10.87
N CYS A 165 -11.10 -12.54 -11.68
CA CYS A 165 -10.57 -13.86 -11.33
C CYS A 165 -9.60 -13.76 -10.16
N ALA A 166 -8.69 -12.77 -10.17
CA ALA A 166 -7.74 -12.51 -9.10
C ALA A 166 -8.41 -12.28 -7.75
N TYR A 167 -9.43 -11.42 -7.71
CA TYR A 167 -10.20 -11.15 -6.50
C TYR A 167 -10.81 -12.43 -5.91
N ARG A 168 -11.38 -13.29 -6.76
CA ARG A 168 -12.02 -14.54 -6.33
C ARG A 168 -11.05 -15.55 -5.71
N ILE A 169 -9.76 -15.48 -6.06
CA ILE A 169 -8.73 -16.38 -5.52
C ILE A 169 -7.85 -15.70 -4.46
N GLN A 170 -8.07 -14.41 -4.16
CA GLN A 170 -7.23 -13.62 -3.26
C GLN A 170 -7.02 -14.29 -1.89
N ASN A 171 -8.08 -14.82 -1.29
CA ASN A 171 -8.00 -15.47 0.02
C ASN A 171 -7.12 -16.74 -0.01
N GLU A 172 -7.12 -17.48 -1.13
CA GLU A 172 -6.27 -18.65 -1.31
C GLU A 172 -4.79 -18.28 -1.50
N ILE A 173 -4.50 -17.09 -2.04
CA ILE A 173 -3.12 -16.57 -2.15
C ILE A 173 -2.54 -16.27 -0.76
N TYR A 174 -3.36 -15.79 0.18
CA TYR A 174 -2.90 -15.36 1.50
C TYR A 174 -2.99 -16.42 2.61
N ARG A 175 -4.03 -17.28 2.57
CA ARG A 175 -4.29 -18.28 3.63
C ARG A 175 -4.01 -19.72 3.19
N THR A 176 -3.79 -19.92 1.90
CA THR A 176 -3.22 -21.14 1.31
C THR A 176 -3.92 -22.44 1.71
N ARG A 177 -5.01 -22.81 1.03
CA ARG A 177 -5.69 -24.12 1.19
C ARG A 177 -5.63 -24.99 -0.07
N ASN A 178 -5.54 -24.38 -1.25
CA ASN A 178 -5.39 -25.08 -2.52
C ASN A 178 -3.91 -25.27 -2.92
N ALA A 179 -3.46 -26.51 -3.12
CA ALA A 179 -2.07 -26.85 -3.41
C ALA A 179 -1.47 -26.19 -4.68
N LEU A 180 -2.26 -26.01 -5.74
CA LEU A 180 -1.79 -25.35 -6.96
C LEU A 180 -1.56 -23.85 -6.71
N ILE A 181 -2.52 -23.20 -6.03
CA ILE A 181 -2.40 -21.79 -5.66
C ILE A 181 -1.29 -21.60 -4.62
N SER A 182 -1.08 -22.55 -3.70
CA SER A 182 0.05 -22.57 -2.75
C SER A 182 1.38 -22.45 -3.48
N ARG A 183 1.61 -23.31 -4.48
CA ARG A 183 2.85 -23.29 -5.26
C ARG A 183 3.05 -21.96 -5.98
N TYR A 184 1.98 -21.33 -6.45
CA TYR A 184 2.06 -20.00 -7.03
C TYR A 184 2.42 -18.95 -5.97
N ALA A 185 1.69 -18.90 -4.86
CA ALA A 185 1.91 -17.96 -3.77
C ALA A 185 3.33 -18.06 -3.21
N GLU A 186 3.87 -19.27 -3.03
CA GLU A 186 5.25 -19.52 -2.60
C GLU A 186 6.28 -18.85 -3.53
N THR A 187 6.01 -18.70 -4.83
CA THR A 187 6.92 -18.01 -5.75
C THR A 187 6.83 -16.48 -5.67
N LEU A 188 5.75 -15.94 -5.11
CA LEU A 188 5.54 -14.49 -4.94
C LEU A 188 6.19 -13.97 -3.65
N ILE A 189 6.26 -14.85 -2.65
CA ILE A 189 6.80 -14.57 -1.34
C ILE A 189 8.33 -14.55 -1.43
N ALA A 190 8.91 -13.44 -0.98
CA ALA A 190 10.34 -13.20 -0.99
C ALA A 190 10.80 -12.55 0.33
N GLY A 191 12.11 -12.31 0.45
CA GLY A 191 12.72 -11.74 1.66
C GLY A 191 13.49 -12.77 2.47
N LYS A 192 14.19 -12.31 3.53
CA LYS A 192 15.04 -13.17 4.38
C LYS A 192 14.24 -14.28 5.06
N ASP A 193 12.98 -14.01 5.39
CA ASP A 193 12.09 -14.92 6.12
C ASP A 193 10.89 -15.39 5.28
N LEU A 194 10.92 -15.19 3.94
CA LEU A 194 9.79 -15.54 3.06
C LEU A 194 8.45 -14.98 3.60
N SER A 195 8.39 -13.67 3.76
CA SER A 195 7.33 -13.01 4.52
C SER A 195 6.70 -11.81 3.80
N ILE A 196 7.25 -11.41 2.64
CA ILE A 196 6.90 -10.19 1.90
C ILE A 196 6.51 -10.54 0.47
N ILE A 197 5.47 -9.88 -0.05
CA ILE A 197 5.11 -9.95 -1.47
C ILE A 197 5.49 -8.62 -2.15
N TYR A 198 6.45 -8.67 -3.09
CA TYR A 198 6.80 -7.49 -3.89
C TYR A 198 5.92 -7.30 -5.12
N SER A 199 5.39 -8.40 -5.65
CA SER A 199 4.38 -8.38 -6.69
C SER A 199 3.56 -9.66 -6.62
N LEU A 200 2.27 -9.54 -6.92
CA LEU A 200 1.37 -10.66 -7.15
C LEU A 200 1.60 -11.35 -8.49
N SER A 201 2.48 -10.83 -9.35
CA SER A 201 2.82 -11.37 -10.66
C SER A 201 4.26 -11.86 -10.68
N GLN A 202 4.50 -12.96 -11.40
CA GLN A 202 5.81 -13.55 -11.66
C GLN A 202 6.58 -12.85 -12.80
N CYS A 203 6.01 -11.80 -13.42
CA CYS A 203 6.72 -11.06 -14.44
C CYS A 203 7.91 -10.28 -13.85
N ASP A 204 8.88 -9.98 -14.70
CA ASP A 204 10.03 -9.15 -14.36
C ASP A 204 9.59 -7.74 -13.88
N LYS A 205 10.07 -7.35 -12.70
CA LYS A 205 9.70 -6.09 -12.02
C LYS A 205 10.11 -4.83 -12.78
N SER A 206 11.04 -4.92 -13.74
CA SER A 206 11.38 -3.81 -14.64
C SER A 206 10.21 -3.39 -15.54
N TYR A 207 9.18 -4.23 -15.66
CA TYR A 207 7.94 -3.93 -16.37
C TYR A 207 6.81 -3.42 -15.46
N GLY A 208 7.06 -3.30 -14.15
CA GLY A 208 6.11 -2.87 -13.13
C GLY A 208 5.79 -3.99 -12.17
N VAL A 209 4.87 -3.75 -11.24
CA VAL A 209 4.39 -4.76 -10.29
C VAL A 209 2.87 -4.70 -10.17
N ILE A 210 2.27 -5.86 -9.92
CA ILE A 210 0.84 -6.00 -9.58
C ILE A 210 0.67 -6.13 -8.08
N GLN A 211 -0.31 -5.39 -7.56
CA GLN A 211 -0.72 -5.40 -6.16
C GLN A 211 -2.25 -5.42 -6.08
N PHE A 212 -2.79 -5.85 -4.94
CA PHE A 212 -4.22 -5.66 -4.67
C PHE A 212 -4.46 -4.23 -4.21
N LYS A 213 -5.60 -3.66 -4.56
CA LYS A 213 -6.08 -2.36 -4.07
C LYS A 213 -7.36 -2.51 -3.24
N SER A 214 -7.77 -1.46 -2.55
CA SER A 214 -9.04 -1.43 -1.80
C SER A 214 -10.09 -0.54 -2.45
N HIS A 215 -9.64 0.57 -3.06
CA HIS A 215 -10.52 1.51 -3.71
C HIS A 215 -10.21 1.66 -5.21
N THR A 216 -11.28 1.90 -5.95
CA THR A 216 -11.22 2.27 -7.36
C THR A 216 -11.18 3.80 -7.44
N PRO A 217 -10.17 4.41 -8.08
CA PRO A 217 -10.13 5.86 -8.27
C PRO A 217 -11.42 6.38 -8.89
N GLN A 218 -12.10 7.30 -8.19
CA GLN A 218 -13.42 7.82 -8.60
C GLN A 218 -13.35 9.14 -9.39
N THR A 219 -12.20 9.80 -9.42
CA THR A 219 -12.01 11.04 -10.19
C THR A 219 -10.88 10.86 -11.20
N GLY A 220 -11.10 11.36 -12.42
CA GLY A 220 -10.17 11.17 -13.54
C GLY A 220 -10.18 9.78 -14.16
N ILE A 221 -9.50 9.65 -15.30
CA ILE A 221 -9.32 8.38 -16.02
C ILE A 221 -7.84 8.03 -15.94
N SER A 222 -7.55 6.92 -15.27
CA SER A 222 -6.21 6.30 -15.21
C SER A 222 -6.30 4.81 -15.54
N LEU A 223 -5.18 4.17 -15.85
CA LEU A 223 -5.16 2.71 -16.03
C LEU A 223 -5.74 1.96 -14.81
N ASN A 224 -5.41 2.42 -13.60
CA ASN A 224 -5.90 1.85 -12.36
C ASN A 224 -7.36 2.23 -12.04
N SER A 225 -8.00 3.12 -12.80
CA SER A 225 -9.46 3.33 -12.71
C SER A 225 -10.26 2.29 -13.51
N LEU A 226 -9.61 1.50 -14.38
CA LEU A 226 -10.27 0.47 -15.21
C LEU A 226 -10.39 -0.90 -14.53
N SER A 227 -9.84 -1.07 -13.34
CA SER A 227 -9.94 -2.29 -12.53
C SER A 227 -10.60 -1.97 -11.20
N HIS A 228 -11.07 -2.97 -10.48
CA HIS A 228 -11.57 -2.82 -9.11
C HIS A 228 -10.62 -3.36 -8.05
N ASP A 229 -9.91 -4.45 -8.35
CA ASP A 229 -9.21 -5.23 -7.32
C ASP A 229 -7.69 -5.21 -7.48
N LEU A 230 -7.21 -5.06 -8.71
CA LEU A 230 -5.80 -5.02 -9.02
C LEU A 230 -5.31 -3.63 -9.39
N ALA A 231 -4.10 -3.33 -8.94
CA ALA A 231 -3.35 -2.14 -9.30
C ALA A 231 -2.09 -2.55 -10.07
N TYR A 232 -1.86 -1.86 -11.19
CA TYR A 232 -0.57 -1.83 -11.85
C TYR A 232 0.25 -0.65 -11.32
N ILE A 233 1.39 -0.95 -10.74
CA ILE A 233 2.36 0.03 -10.25
C ILE A 233 3.53 0.08 -11.22
N LYS A 234 3.84 1.28 -11.71
CA LYS A 234 4.94 1.50 -12.65
C LYS A 234 6.29 1.23 -11.94
N PRO A 235 7.34 0.85 -12.69
CA PRO A 235 8.69 0.73 -12.14
C PRO A 235 9.16 2.03 -11.46
N GLY A 236 9.97 1.88 -10.41
CA GLY A 236 10.66 3.00 -9.75
C GLY A 236 10.27 3.25 -8.30
N VAL A 237 9.24 2.57 -7.80
CA VAL A 237 8.93 2.45 -6.37
C VAL A 237 8.74 0.97 -6.07
N GLU A 238 9.48 0.47 -5.07
CA GLU A 238 9.29 -0.86 -4.54
C GLU A 238 8.07 -0.84 -3.60
N VAL A 239 7.08 -1.69 -3.89
CA VAL A 239 5.94 -1.90 -2.99
C VAL A 239 6.17 -3.18 -2.21
N THR A 240 6.13 -3.06 -0.89
CA THR A 240 6.30 -4.17 0.04
C THR A 240 4.94 -4.51 0.62
N ALA A 241 4.26 -5.51 0.04
CA ALA A 241 2.97 -5.95 0.54
C ALA A 241 3.15 -6.87 1.75
N LEU A 242 2.63 -6.42 2.89
CA LEU A 242 2.68 -7.11 4.17
C LEU A 242 1.31 -7.72 4.45
N VAL A 243 1.25 -9.01 4.70
CA VAL A 243 -0.01 -9.73 4.93
C VAL A 243 -0.12 -10.07 6.41
N GLY A 244 -1.04 -9.40 7.10
CA GLY A 244 -1.33 -9.62 8.51
C GLY A 244 -2.34 -10.76 8.71
N SER A 245 -2.19 -11.50 9.81
CA SER A 245 -3.27 -12.31 10.35
C SER A 245 -4.12 -11.46 11.29
N SER A 246 -5.42 -11.41 11.06
CA SER A 246 -6.31 -10.62 11.91
C SER A 246 -6.57 -11.30 13.25
N THR A 247 -6.58 -10.48 14.31
CA THR A 247 -7.17 -10.79 15.61
C THR A 247 -8.69 -10.93 15.49
N GLN A 248 -9.32 -11.54 16.49
CA GLN A 248 -10.78 -11.65 16.63
C GLN A 248 -11.42 -10.25 16.69
N ALA A 249 -11.96 -9.75 15.57
CA ALA A 249 -12.87 -8.62 15.62
C ALA A 249 -14.12 -9.03 16.43
N ILE A 250 -14.23 -8.53 17.66
CA ILE A 250 -15.44 -8.72 18.50
C ILE A 250 -16.65 -8.06 17.81
N GLU A 251 -16.40 -7.00 17.02
CA GLU A 251 -17.41 -6.37 16.16
C GLU A 251 -16.91 -6.22 14.70
N PRO A 252 -17.52 -6.91 13.72
CA PRO A 252 -17.01 -6.99 12.35
C PRO A 252 -17.03 -5.66 11.56
N ASN A 253 -17.61 -4.59 12.12
CA ASN A 253 -17.79 -3.30 11.46
C ASN A 253 -17.11 -2.14 12.19
N GLN A 254 -16.24 -2.39 13.17
CA GLN A 254 -15.49 -1.35 13.88
C GLN A 254 -14.00 -1.48 13.62
N TYR A 255 -13.28 -0.36 13.68
CA TYR A 255 -11.83 -0.31 13.64
C TYR A 255 -11.33 0.79 14.57
N ASN A 256 -10.53 0.42 15.57
CA ASN A 256 -10.12 1.27 16.68
C ASN A 256 -8.64 1.63 16.55
N VAL A 257 -8.34 2.93 16.56
CA VAL A 257 -6.99 3.46 16.42
C VAL A 257 -6.58 4.18 17.70
N LEU A 258 -5.52 3.72 18.35
CA LEU A 258 -4.89 4.41 19.47
C LEU A 258 -3.78 5.34 18.97
N VAL A 259 -3.96 6.65 19.13
CA VAL A 259 -2.96 7.66 18.78
C VAL A 259 -2.18 8.06 20.02
N LEU A 260 -0.85 7.91 19.97
CA LEU A 260 0.08 8.35 21.02
C LEU A 260 0.92 9.51 20.47
N PRO A 261 0.56 10.78 20.73
CA PRO A 261 1.21 11.95 20.14
C PRO A 261 2.56 12.26 20.82
N TRP A 262 3.47 11.29 20.81
CA TRP A 262 4.79 11.34 21.43
C TRP A 262 5.82 12.06 20.53
N PRO A 263 6.78 12.81 21.10
CA PRO A 263 6.90 13.19 22.51
C PRO A 263 5.86 14.24 22.96
N LEU A 264 5.58 14.27 24.26
CA LEU A 264 4.64 15.23 24.85
C LEU A 264 5.26 16.61 25.08
N GLU A 265 6.60 16.72 25.07
CA GLU A 265 7.31 17.99 25.14
C GLU A 265 8.45 18.00 24.12
N ILE A 266 8.63 19.11 23.42
CA ILE A 266 9.76 19.33 22.51
C ILE A 266 10.45 20.65 22.86
N LYS A 267 11.72 20.55 23.20
CA LYS A 267 12.58 21.67 23.59
C LYS A 267 13.47 22.10 22.44
N ASP A 268 14.02 23.30 22.53
CA ASP A 268 14.96 23.84 21.53
C ASP A 268 16.16 22.91 21.33
N GLU A 269 16.62 22.27 22.40
CA GLU A 269 17.77 21.36 22.41
C GLU A 269 17.56 20.04 21.65
N PHE A 270 16.32 19.77 21.18
CA PHE A 270 16.01 18.63 20.32
C PHE A 270 16.40 18.94 18.87
N PHE A 271 16.55 20.21 18.52
CA PHE A 271 17.03 20.66 17.22
C PHE A 271 18.49 21.09 17.33
N LYS A 272 19.30 20.73 16.36
CA LYS A 272 20.70 21.14 16.29
C LYS A 272 21.06 21.54 14.87
N GLN A 273 21.84 22.60 14.73
CA GLN A 273 22.49 22.92 13.47
C GLN A 273 23.54 21.85 13.16
N ASP A 274 23.49 21.33 11.94
CA ASP A 274 24.53 20.46 11.41
C ASP A 274 25.54 21.29 10.60
N ASN A 275 26.78 21.29 11.09
CA ASN A 275 27.90 22.03 10.53
C ASN A 275 28.77 21.20 9.57
N LYS A 276 28.48 19.91 9.40
CA LYS A 276 29.22 19.00 8.52
C LYS A 276 28.26 18.16 7.66
N PRO A 277 27.37 18.80 6.89
CA PRO A 277 26.42 18.06 6.07
C PRO A 277 27.15 17.24 5.00
N THR A 278 26.67 16.03 4.76
CA THR A 278 27.18 15.16 3.69
C THR A 278 26.94 15.76 2.30
N LEU A 279 25.89 16.57 2.12
CA LEU A 279 25.55 17.22 0.84
C LEU A 279 26.18 18.62 0.74
N GLN A 280 26.95 18.86 -0.34
CA GLN A 280 27.43 20.21 -0.66
C GLN A 280 26.32 21.06 -1.27
N MET A 281 26.07 22.23 -0.68
CA MET A 281 25.09 23.22 -1.15
C MET A 281 25.68 24.63 -1.09
N ASP A 282 25.01 25.59 -1.73
CA ASP A 282 25.31 27.01 -1.58
C ASP A 282 25.20 27.43 -0.10
N GLU A 283 26.07 28.34 0.36
CA GLU A 283 26.15 28.77 1.76
C GLU A 283 24.86 29.38 2.29
N LYS A 284 23.94 29.81 1.42
CA LYS A 284 22.59 30.27 1.78
C LYS A 284 21.70 29.16 2.32
N PHE A 285 22.07 27.89 2.17
CA PHE A 285 21.37 26.76 2.78
C PHE A 285 22.11 26.28 4.03
N GLY A 286 21.37 25.69 4.95
CA GLY A 286 21.90 25.03 6.13
C GLY A 286 21.30 23.64 6.31
N PHE A 287 21.85 22.87 7.24
CA PHE A 287 21.30 21.58 7.64
C PHE A 287 21.01 21.55 9.14
N PHE A 288 19.99 20.80 9.53
CA PHE A 288 19.66 20.57 10.93
C PHE A 288 19.41 19.08 11.19
N SER A 289 19.62 18.66 12.43
CA SER A 289 19.19 17.35 12.92
C SER A 289 18.15 17.51 14.01
N TYR A 290 17.31 16.49 14.16
CA TYR A 290 16.34 16.35 15.23
C TYR A 290 16.66 15.10 16.06
N GLU A 291 16.65 15.24 17.38
CA GLU A 291 16.91 14.18 18.33
C GLU A 291 15.87 14.25 19.46
N ASN A 292 14.93 13.29 19.47
CA ASN A 292 13.96 13.20 20.57
C ASN A 292 14.66 12.68 21.83
N ARG A 293 14.60 13.45 22.93
CA ARG A 293 15.19 13.05 24.23
C ARG A 293 14.18 12.44 25.20
N GLN A 294 12.92 12.30 24.82
CA GLN A 294 11.91 11.58 25.61
C GLN A 294 11.75 10.16 25.07
N ILE A 295 12.17 9.17 25.87
CA ILE A 295 12.07 7.75 25.53
C ILE A 295 10.61 7.30 25.67
N ILE A 296 10.13 6.52 24.69
CA ILE A 296 8.89 5.78 24.78
C ILE A 296 9.21 4.28 24.84
N THR A 297 8.78 3.61 25.90
CA THR A 297 9.05 2.18 26.11
C THR A 297 7.84 1.31 25.77
N HIS A 298 8.02 0.00 25.66
CA HIS A 298 6.91 -0.93 25.47
C HIS A 298 5.90 -0.87 26.64
N GLN A 299 6.34 -0.69 27.89
CA GLN A 299 5.43 -0.57 29.05
C GLN A 299 4.53 0.67 28.94
N MET A 300 5.03 1.76 28.38
CA MET A 300 4.25 2.98 28.17
C MET A 300 3.18 2.78 27.10
N ILE A 301 3.52 2.06 26.02
CA ILE A 301 2.56 1.69 24.96
C ILE A 301 1.48 0.76 25.53
N VAL A 302 1.87 -0.28 26.28
CA VAL A 302 0.96 -1.21 26.94
C VAL A 302 0.03 -0.48 27.91
N TYR A 303 0.57 0.41 28.76
CA TYR A 303 -0.24 1.22 29.65
C TYR A 303 -1.30 2.03 28.89
N ALA A 304 -0.93 2.63 27.76
CA ALA A 304 -1.88 3.39 26.95
C ALA A 304 -2.97 2.50 26.32
N ILE A 305 -2.60 1.28 25.88
CA ILE A 305 -3.54 0.27 25.38
C ILE A 305 -4.53 -0.13 26.49
N GLU A 306 -4.03 -0.49 27.67
CA GLU A 306 -4.86 -0.87 28.82
C GLU A 306 -5.75 0.29 29.30
N SER A 307 -5.23 1.52 29.23
CA SER A 307 -5.96 2.74 29.61
C SER A 307 -7.06 3.15 28.62
N SER A 308 -7.18 2.47 27.47
CA SER A 308 -8.28 2.72 26.53
C SER A 308 -9.65 2.36 27.13
N GLY A 309 -9.67 1.45 28.12
CA GLY A 309 -10.88 1.00 28.81
C GLY A 309 -11.82 0.16 27.97
N GLU A 310 -11.39 -0.27 26.78
CA GLU A 310 -12.16 -1.10 25.87
C GLU A 310 -12.06 -2.59 26.24
N LEU A 311 -13.11 -3.35 25.89
CA LEU A 311 -13.10 -4.81 26.06
C LEU A 311 -12.16 -5.52 25.08
N SER A 312 -11.93 -4.91 23.91
CA SER A 312 -10.98 -5.36 22.91
C SER A 312 -9.76 -4.46 22.86
N LEU A 313 -8.62 -5.02 22.45
CA LEU A 313 -7.45 -4.23 22.09
C LEU A 313 -7.78 -3.28 20.92
N PRO A 314 -7.08 -2.14 20.80
CA PRO A 314 -7.13 -1.34 19.57
C PRO A 314 -6.58 -2.16 18.40
N ASP A 315 -7.11 -1.95 17.20
CA ASP A 315 -6.64 -2.64 15.99
C ASP A 315 -5.29 -2.08 15.51
N LEU A 316 -5.11 -0.76 15.70
CA LEU A 316 -3.92 -0.02 15.30
C LEU A 316 -3.45 0.92 16.41
N VAL A 317 -2.14 0.95 16.67
CA VAL A 317 -1.48 1.97 17.49
C VAL A 317 -0.59 2.82 16.57
N VAL A 318 -0.69 4.14 16.68
CA VAL A 318 0.09 5.07 15.84
C VAL A 318 0.87 6.07 16.69
N ILE A 319 2.17 6.19 16.42
CA ILE A 319 3.11 7.08 17.10
C ILE A 319 3.83 7.95 16.04
N PRO A 320 3.89 9.30 16.19
CA PRO A 320 4.35 10.21 15.14
C PRO A 320 5.80 10.02 14.68
N GLU A 321 6.18 10.83 13.67
CA GLU A 321 7.53 10.92 13.10
C GLU A 321 8.58 11.18 14.18
N CYS A 322 9.74 10.50 14.08
CA CYS A 322 10.87 10.66 14.99
C CYS A 322 10.54 10.47 16.49
N ALA A 323 9.63 9.56 16.82
CA ALA A 323 9.27 9.27 18.21
C ALA A 323 10.23 8.27 18.89
N VAL A 324 10.70 7.24 18.17
CA VAL A 324 11.50 6.13 18.72
C VAL A 324 12.94 6.19 18.20
N ASN A 325 13.93 6.03 19.08
CA ASN A 325 15.33 5.98 18.67
C ASN A 325 15.62 4.66 17.92
N SER A 326 16.47 4.71 16.90
CA SER A 326 16.80 3.55 16.08
C SER A 326 17.44 2.41 16.86
N ASN A 327 18.17 2.73 17.92
CA ASN A 327 18.80 1.76 18.82
C ASN A 327 17.78 1.03 19.73
N ASP A 328 16.61 1.62 19.96
CA ASP A 328 15.62 1.10 20.91
C ASP A 328 14.55 0.22 20.23
N LYS A 329 14.52 0.19 18.88
CA LYS A 329 13.48 -0.54 18.11
C LYS A 329 13.39 -2.02 18.48
N THR A 330 14.54 -2.69 18.61
CA THR A 330 14.60 -4.12 18.91
C THR A 330 14.08 -4.43 20.30
N GLU A 331 14.43 -3.61 21.30
CA GLU A 331 13.93 -3.76 22.67
C GLU A 331 12.43 -3.51 22.74
N LEU A 332 11.94 -2.49 22.01
CA LEU A 332 10.51 -2.19 21.93
C LEU A 332 9.72 -3.35 21.30
N LEU A 333 10.19 -3.89 20.17
CA LEU A 333 9.58 -5.06 19.53
C LEU A 333 9.59 -6.29 20.45
N SER A 334 10.72 -6.61 21.10
CA SER A 334 10.78 -7.76 22.00
C SER A 334 9.86 -7.59 23.19
N GLY A 335 9.85 -6.41 23.83
CA GLY A 335 9.00 -6.17 25.00
C GLY A 335 7.50 -6.23 24.69
N ILE A 336 7.08 -5.73 23.51
CA ILE A 336 5.70 -5.86 23.05
C ILE A 336 5.36 -7.34 22.81
N ARG A 337 6.19 -8.04 22.04
CA ARG A 337 5.98 -9.46 21.74
C ARG A 337 5.90 -10.32 23.00
N ASP A 338 6.80 -10.11 23.94
CA ASP A 338 6.87 -10.90 25.18
C ASP A 338 5.62 -10.64 26.05
N TYR A 339 5.23 -9.38 26.23
CA TYR A 339 4.04 -9.00 26.99
C TYR A 339 2.76 -9.68 26.47
N PHE A 340 2.55 -9.67 25.16
CA PHE A 340 1.36 -10.25 24.52
C PHE A 340 1.42 -11.78 24.44
N SER A 341 2.60 -12.36 24.17
CA SER A 341 2.80 -13.81 24.16
C SER A 341 2.56 -14.44 25.53
N GLU A 342 3.01 -13.82 26.62
CA GLU A 342 2.77 -14.31 28.00
C GLU A 342 1.28 -14.40 28.35
N ARG A 343 0.45 -13.56 27.70
CA ARG A 343 -1.00 -13.50 27.90
C ARG A 343 -1.78 -14.33 26.89
N ASN A 344 -1.10 -14.93 25.91
CA ASN A 344 -1.71 -15.64 24.79
C ASN A 344 -2.74 -14.76 24.04
N ILE A 345 -2.37 -13.51 23.80
CA ILE A 345 -3.16 -12.53 23.05
C ILE A 345 -2.32 -12.09 21.86
N GLU A 346 -2.95 -11.95 20.70
CA GLU A 346 -2.28 -11.39 19.52
C GLU A 346 -2.10 -9.86 19.70
N PRO A 347 -0.88 -9.34 19.46
CA PRO A 347 -0.59 -7.92 19.56
C PRO A 347 -1.29 -7.11 18.44
N PRO A 348 -1.60 -5.82 18.69
CA PRO A 348 -2.15 -4.96 17.65
C PRO A 348 -1.12 -4.63 16.57
N VAL A 349 -1.58 -4.07 15.44
CA VAL A 349 -0.69 -3.44 14.47
C VAL A 349 -0.14 -2.16 15.08
N ILE A 350 1.15 -1.88 14.94
CA ILE A 350 1.77 -0.68 15.50
C ILE A 350 2.59 0.01 14.43
N ILE A 351 2.35 1.30 14.22
CA ILE A 351 3.11 2.15 13.29
C ILE A 351 3.76 3.27 14.09
N PHE A 352 5.09 3.39 14.02
CA PHE A 352 5.79 4.46 14.71
C PHE A 352 6.91 5.08 13.89
N GLY A 353 7.14 6.38 14.10
CA GLY A 353 8.26 7.09 13.51
C GLY A 353 9.56 6.85 14.25
N VAL A 354 10.63 6.69 13.50
CA VAL A 354 11.97 6.38 13.95
C VAL A 354 12.90 7.55 13.65
N PHE A 355 13.82 7.84 14.57
CA PHE A 355 14.97 8.70 14.34
C PHE A 355 16.27 8.01 14.79
N GLY A 356 17.40 8.43 14.24
CA GLY A 356 18.70 7.92 14.68
C GLY A 356 19.86 8.71 14.10
N ASP A 357 21.02 8.58 14.72
CA ASP A 357 22.26 9.09 14.17
C ASP A 357 22.69 8.25 12.95
N GLY A 358 23.45 8.84 12.03
CA GLY A 358 24.08 8.08 10.96
C GLY A 358 25.21 7.19 11.50
N ASP A 359 25.51 6.09 10.80
CA ASP A 359 26.55 5.11 11.16
C ASP A 359 27.98 5.72 11.30
N SER A 360 28.18 6.96 10.89
CA SER A 360 29.43 7.72 10.97
C SER A 360 29.19 9.25 11.03
N VAL A 361 30.21 10.01 11.44
CA VAL A 361 30.20 11.49 11.48
C VAL A 361 29.96 12.13 10.10
N GLU A 362 30.11 11.37 9.01
CA GLU A 362 29.90 11.83 7.63
C GLU A 362 28.62 11.27 6.99
N SER A 363 27.80 10.51 7.73
CA SER A 363 26.55 9.92 7.22
C SER A 363 25.32 10.67 7.70
N TYR A 364 24.30 10.71 6.85
CA TYR A 364 22.98 11.22 7.18
C TYR A 364 22.36 10.46 8.37
N GLY A 365 21.56 11.16 9.16
CA GLY A 365 20.70 10.53 10.18
C GLY A 365 19.60 9.66 9.58
N GLU A 366 18.96 8.87 10.43
CA GLU A 366 17.79 8.08 10.08
C GLU A 366 16.51 8.87 10.35
N ASN A 367 15.62 8.92 9.36
CA ASN A 367 14.21 9.24 9.56
C ASN A 367 13.39 8.23 8.75
N SER A 368 12.67 7.37 9.46
CA SER A 368 11.93 6.25 8.90
C SER A 368 10.69 5.98 9.73
N LEU A 369 9.89 5.01 9.28
CA LEU A 369 8.81 4.43 10.07
C LEU A 369 9.04 2.94 10.20
N GLU A 370 8.54 2.37 11.28
CA GLU A 370 8.45 0.94 11.50
C GLU A 370 6.98 0.53 11.59
N LEU A 371 6.60 -0.55 10.90
CA LEU A 371 5.30 -1.19 11.03
C LEU A 371 5.47 -2.57 11.66
N LEU A 372 4.92 -2.76 12.86
CA LEU A 372 4.87 -4.04 13.55
C LEU A 372 3.53 -4.72 13.32
N TYR A 373 3.54 -6.00 12.99
CA TYR A 373 2.33 -6.78 12.72
C TYR A 373 2.54 -8.27 12.92
N GLN A 374 1.45 -9.00 13.13
CA GLN A 374 1.45 -10.46 13.14
C GLN A 374 1.46 -10.96 11.69
N ASN A 375 2.57 -11.55 11.25
CA ASN A 375 2.73 -11.99 9.87
C ASN A 375 1.97 -13.30 9.58
N GLN A 376 1.12 -13.29 8.56
CA GLN A 376 0.28 -14.42 8.18
C GLN A 376 1.06 -15.65 7.67
N PHE A 377 2.22 -15.47 7.06
CA PHE A 377 3.00 -16.54 6.42
C PHE A 377 3.92 -17.28 7.39
N ILE A 378 4.54 -16.54 8.31
CA ILE A 378 5.49 -17.11 9.30
C ILE A 378 4.91 -17.20 10.71
N ASN A 379 3.69 -16.71 10.92
CA ASN A 379 2.98 -16.67 12.20
C ASN A 379 3.84 -16.10 13.34
N ASN A 380 4.48 -14.96 13.10
CA ASN A 380 5.33 -14.28 14.07
C ASN A 380 5.08 -12.77 14.04
N TYR A 381 5.27 -12.13 15.18
CA TYR A 381 5.21 -10.68 15.28
C TYR A 381 6.54 -10.07 14.85
N VAL A 382 6.52 -9.31 13.74
CA VAL A 382 7.70 -8.80 13.06
C VAL A 382 7.57 -7.31 12.76
N GLY A 383 8.70 -6.65 12.50
CA GLY A 383 8.77 -5.25 12.10
C GLY A 383 9.27 -5.07 10.67
N GLU A 384 8.68 -4.13 9.95
CA GLU A 384 9.12 -3.72 8.62
C GLU A 384 9.37 -2.21 8.56
N ASN A 385 10.55 -1.84 8.04
CA ASN A 385 11.01 -0.46 7.98
C ASN A 385 10.71 0.19 6.63
N GLN A 386 10.33 1.47 6.63
CA GLN A 386 10.27 2.33 5.44
C GLN A 386 10.95 3.67 5.73
N ARG A 387 11.95 4.03 4.92
CA ARG A 387 12.62 5.34 5.01
C ARG A 387 11.77 6.45 4.40
N LYS A 388 11.99 7.67 4.86
CA LYS A 388 11.40 8.88 4.28
C LYS A 388 11.89 9.09 2.84
N HIS A 389 11.00 9.54 1.95
CA HIS A 389 11.36 9.80 0.54
C HIS A 389 11.77 11.25 0.29
N HIS A 390 11.30 12.18 1.12
CA HIS A 390 11.55 13.61 0.96
C HIS A 390 12.05 14.24 2.26
N ARG A 391 13.16 14.97 2.20
CA ARG A 391 13.65 15.75 3.35
C ARG A 391 12.71 16.90 3.67
N TRP A 392 12.52 17.16 4.95
CA TRP A 392 11.92 18.41 5.39
C TRP A 392 12.87 19.59 5.16
N ALA A 393 12.32 20.75 4.81
CA ALA A 393 13.06 22.00 4.71
C ALA A 393 12.33 23.10 5.45
N LEU A 394 12.97 23.65 6.49
CA LEU A 394 12.48 24.76 7.29
C LEU A 394 12.86 26.09 6.64
N ASP A 395 11.88 26.98 6.45
CA ASP A 395 12.10 28.38 6.09
C ASP A 395 11.96 29.32 7.29
N ALA A 396 12.23 30.61 7.09
CA ALA A 396 12.15 31.63 8.15
C ALA A 396 10.75 31.71 8.81
N THR A 397 9.68 31.48 8.04
CA THR A 397 8.31 31.48 8.58
C THR A 397 8.11 30.29 9.51
N GLN A 398 8.58 29.10 9.14
CA GLN A 398 8.53 27.92 9.99
C GLN A 398 9.42 28.06 11.23
N LEU A 399 10.62 28.64 11.09
CA LEU A 399 11.47 28.93 12.25
C LEU A 399 10.77 29.84 13.25
N ASN A 400 10.07 30.88 12.81
CA ASN A 400 9.27 31.72 13.70
C ASN A 400 8.07 30.97 14.28
N THR A 401 7.40 30.17 13.44
CA THR A 401 6.24 29.34 13.83
C THR A 401 6.56 28.45 15.02
N TYR A 402 7.71 27.76 14.97
CA TYR A 402 8.12 26.82 16.02
C TYR A 402 9.07 27.41 17.06
N GLY A 403 9.37 28.72 16.99
CA GLY A 403 10.30 29.38 17.92
C GLY A 403 11.74 28.88 17.84
N LEU A 404 12.22 28.51 16.65
CA LEU A 404 13.56 27.93 16.43
C LEU A 404 14.62 28.94 15.98
N GLY A 405 14.28 30.24 15.86
CA GLY A 405 15.21 31.28 15.40
C GLY A 405 16.45 31.49 16.29
N ASN A 406 16.41 31.03 17.55
CA ASN A 406 17.57 31.05 18.45
C ASN A 406 18.52 29.85 18.24
N VAL A 407 18.05 28.78 17.58
CA VAL A 407 18.81 27.56 17.31
C VAL A 407 19.34 27.55 15.88
N LEU A 408 18.49 27.93 14.94
CA LEU A 408 18.77 27.96 13.50
C LEU A 408 18.67 29.41 13.01
N SER A 409 19.76 29.94 12.43
CA SER A 409 19.79 31.32 11.94
C SER A 409 18.74 31.57 10.85
N THR A 410 18.07 32.71 10.92
CA THR A 410 17.11 33.18 9.91
C THR A 410 17.78 33.73 8.64
N ASP A 411 19.11 33.82 8.60
CA ASP A 411 19.87 34.31 7.43
C ASP A 411 19.96 33.26 6.31
N LYS A 412 19.64 31.99 6.62
CA LYS A 412 19.55 30.93 5.61
C LYS A 412 18.22 31.03 4.85
N VAL A 413 18.27 30.71 3.56
CA VAL A 413 17.09 30.57 2.71
C VAL A 413 16.24 29.38 3.18
N LYS A 414 16.89 28.23 3.44
CA LYS A 414 16.26 27.04 4.03
C LYS A 414 17.26 26.24 4.85
N TRP A 415 16.72 25.57 5.87
CA TRP A 415 17.40 24.53 6.64
C TRP A 415 16.85 23.17 6.25
N TRP A 416 17.69 22.33 5.63
CA TRP A 416 17.32 20.98 5.24
C TRP A 416 17.56 20.00 6.38
N GLU A 417 16.65 19.05 6.53
CA GLU A 417 16.81 17.95 7.46
C GLU A 417 17.99 17.05 7.04
N ASN A 418 18.93 16.80 7.96
CA ASN A 418 20.04 15.88 7.73
C ASN A 418 19.62 14.42 7.93
N CYS A 419 18.78 13.91 7.02
CA CYS A 419 18.37 12.50 7.01
C CYS A 419 18.63 11.82 5.67
N ALA A 420 18.77 10.50 5.70
CA ALA A 420 18.95 9.68 4.52
C ALA A 420 17.60 9.48 3.83
N THR A 421 17.52 9.82 2.54
CA THR A 421 16.43 9.38 1.69
C THR A 421 16.82 8.05 1.08
N GLY A 422 16.05 6.99 1.38
CA GLY A 422 16.35 5.63 0.93
C GLY A 422 15.93 5.34 -0.51
N ASP A 423 16.12 4.08 -0.91
CA ASP A 423 15.42 3.52 -2.07
C ASP A 423 13.91 3.67 -1.85
N ARG A 424 13.18 3.99 -2.92
CA ARG A 424 11.76 4.33 -2.86
C ARG A 424 10.95 3.08 -2.49
N LYS A 425 10.69 2.86 -1.21
CA LYS A 425 9.95 1.73 -0.65
C LYS A 425 8.64 2.22 -0.06
N LEU A 426 7.51 1.65 -0.48
CA LEU A 426 6.20 1.88 0.14
C LEU A 426 5.70 0.57 0.76
N ILE A 427 5.47 0.59 2.07
CA ILE A 427 4.77 -0.47 2.79
C ILE A 427 3.28 -0.40 2.45
N SER A 428 2.73 -1.54 2.06
CA SER A 428 1.31 -1.77 1.81
C SER A 428 0.88 -2.91 2.72
N TYR A 429 0.39 -2.58 3.91
CA TYR A 429 -0.07 -3.56 4.88
C TYR A 429 -1.52 -3.92 4.62
N ARG A 430 -1.87 -5.21 4.69
CA ARG A 430 -3.25 -5.68 4.54
C ARG A 430 -3.55 -6.86 5.44
N ASP A 431 -4.71 -6.83 6.06
CA ASP A 431 -5.35 -7.97 6.72
C ASP A 431 -6.79 -8.17 6.22
N GLU A 432 -7.62 -8.86 7.00
CA GLU A 432 -9.02 -9.13 6.68
C GLU A 432 -9.93 -7.89 6.73
N HIS A 433 -9.52 -6.84 7.43
CA HIS A 433 -10.35 -5.69 7.77
C HIS A 433 -9.87 -4.40 7.12
N VAL A 434 -8.56 -4.23 6.92
CA VAL A 434 -7.99 -2.96 6.47
C VAL A 434 -6.79 -3.15 5.54
N HIS A 435 -6.64 -2.22 4.60
CA HIS A 435 -5.42 -1.98 3.85
C HIS A 435 -4.84 -0.60 4.24
N ILE A 436 -3.61 -0.59 4.75
CA ILE A 436 -2.93 0.59 5.27
C ILE A 436 -1.68 0.90 4.43
N CYS A 437 -1.49 2.18 4.08
CA CYS A 437 -0.21 2.69 3.59
C CYS A 437 0.26 3.85 4.48
N PRO A 438 1.37 3.70 5.23
CA PRO A 438 1.92 4.78 6.03
C PRO A 438 2.83 5.71 5.22
N LEU A 439 2.79 7.01 5.53
CA LEU A 439 3.59 8.08 4.92
C LEU A 439 4.30 8.89 6.01
N ILE A 440 5.42 9.53 5.64
CA ILE A 440 6.22 10.36 6.55
C ILE A 440 6.27 11.78 6.02
N CYS A 441 5.70 12.71 6.78
CA CYS A 441 5.78 14.15 6.59
C CYS A 441 5.55 14.62 5.15
N GLU A 442 6.59 15.13 4.50
CA GLU A 442 6.60 15.61 3.12
C GLU A 442 6.07 14.59 2.11
N ASP A 443 6.14 13.29 2.39
CA ASP A 443 5.62 12.24 1.51
C ASP A 443 4.10 12.36 1.29
N LEU A 444 3.36 12.97 2.22
CA LEU A 444 1.95 13.31 2.04
C LEU A 444 1.74 14.43 1.01
N ALA A 445 2.66 15.40 0.93
CA ALA A 445 2.51 16.61 0.13
C ALA A 445 3.07 16.49 -1.30
N ARG A 446 4.01 15.58 -1.52
CA ARG A 446 4.73 15.46 -2.79
C ARG A 446 3.99 14.52 -3.75
N GLN A 447 3.90 14.94 -5.01
CA GLN A 447 3.28 14.13 -6.05
C GLN A 447 4.19 12.93 -6.38
N ASP A 448 5.43 13.19 -6.79
CA ASP A 448 6.37 12.12 -7.08
C ASP A 448 7.21 11.77 -5.84
N PRO A 449 7.65 10.51 -5.68
CA PRO A 449 7.28 9.35 -6.49
C PRO A 449 6.09 8.55 -5.93
N ILE A 450 5.64 8.87 -4.70
CA ILE A 450 4.77 7.98 -3.90
C ILE A 450 3.27 8.19 -4.17
N ALA A 451 2.82 9.42 -4.45
CA ALA A 451 1.39 9.68 -4.62
C ALA A 451 0.74 8.86 -5.75
N PRO A 452 1.38 8.65 -6.94
CA PRO A 452 0.86 7.75 -7.96
C PRO A 452 0.66 6.32 -7.47
N VAL A 453 1.54 5.83 -6.60
CA VAL A 453 1.47 4.47 -6.05
C VAL A 453 0.30 4.37 -5.05
N VAL A 454 0.18 5.33 -4.14
CA VAL A 454 -0.95 5.39 -3.20
C VAL A 454 -2.29 5.53 -3.94
N ARG A 455 -2.36 6.38 -4.98
CA ARG A 455 -3.55 6.50 -5.84
C ARG A 455 -3.89 5.21 -6.57
N ALA A 456 -2.89 4.44 -7.00
CA ALA A 456 -3.09 3.15 -7.64
C ALA A 456 -3.59 2.08 -6.66
N LEU A 457 -3.02 2.04 -5.46
CA LEU A 457 -3.36 1.07 -4.40
C LEU A 457 -4.68 1.38 -3.68
N GLY A 458 -5.08 2.65 -3.65
CA GLY A 458 -6.27 3.13 -2.94
C GLY A 458 -6.51 2.43 -1.60
N PRO A 459 -5.58 2.54 -0.63
CA PRO A 459 -5.72 1.91 0.67
C PRO A 459 -6.94 2.44 1.42
N ASP A 460 -7.50 1.63 2.32
CA ASP A 460 -8.61 2.02 3.19
C ASP A 460 -8.20 3.14 4.15
N LEU A 461 -6.94 3.09 4.60
CA LEU A 461 -6.35 4.08 5.50
C LEU A 461 -4.93 4.49 5.07
N VAL A 462 -4.71 5.80 4.95
CA VAL A 462 -3.37 6.39 4.90
C VAL A 462 -3.05 6.97 6.26
N VAL A 463 -1.90 6.58 6.82
CA VAL A 463 -1.41 7.09 8.11
C VAL A 463 -0.22 7.99 7.86
N ALA A 464 -0.37 9.30 8.06
CA ALA A 464 0.70 10.28 7.88
C ALA A 464 1.34 10.63 9.22
N LEU A 465 2.57 10.16 9.44
CA LEU A 465 3.39 10.50 10.59
C LEU A 465 4.10 11.83 10.32
N LEU A 466 3.85 12.85 11.14
CA LEU A 466 4.40 14.19 10.92
C LEU A 466 5.16 14.69 12.15
N LEU A 467 6.24 15.42 11.95
CA LEU A 467 6.92 16.28 12.91
C LEU A 467 6.55 17.75 12.60
N ASP A 468 5.26 18.05 12.63
CA ASP A 468 4.70 19.38 12.35
C ASP A 468 3.88 19.91 13.55
N GLY A 469 3.41 21.14 13.45
CA GLY A 469 2.45 21.74 14.35
C GLY A 469 1.05 21.10 14.31
N PRO A 470 0.02 21.81 14.82
CA PRO A 470 -1.31 21.26 15.05
C PRO A 470 -1.98 20.75 13.78
N GLN A 471 -2.70 19.64 13.89
CA GLN A 471 -3.37 18.99 12.77
C GLN A 471 -4.79 19.54 12.58
N MET A 472 -4.89 20.72 11.96
CA MET A 472 -6.12 21.50 11.84
C MET A 472 -6.61 21.64 10.40
N LYS A 473 -7.91 21.90 10.24
CA LYS A 473 -8.52 22.24 8.96
C LYS A 473 -7.83 23.47 8.35
N GLY A 474 -7.67 23.43 7.03
CA GLY A 474 -7.06 24.52 6.25
C GLY A 474 -5.53 24.56 6.26
N ARG A 475 -4.86 23.83 7.15
CA ARG A 475 -3.40 23.63 7.08
C ARG A 475 -3.01 22.72 5.91
N TRP A 476 -1.72 22.68 5.60
CA TRP A 476 -1.21 21.94 4.45
C TRP A 476 -1.59 20.46 4.53
N SER A 477 -1.43 19.82 5.70
CA SER A 477 -1.76 18.40 5.88
C SER A 477 -3.21 18.11 5.51
N HIS A 478 -4.17 18.92 5.98
CA HIS A 478 -5.58 18.81 5.56
C HIS A 478 -5.74 18.87 4.04
N ARG A 479 -5.10 19.84 3.35
CA ARG A 479 -5.26 19.99 1.89
C ARG A 479 -4.78 18.75 1.12
N TYR A 480 -3.66 18.16 1.51
CA TYR A 480 -3.13 16.99 0.84
C TYR A 480 -3.84 15.69 1.24
N SER A 481 -4.31 15.59 2.49
CA SER A 481 -5.22 14.53 2.92
C SER A 481 -6.52 14.55 2.11
N SER A 482 -7.13 15.72 1.91
CA SER A 482 -8.33 15.86 1.07
C SER A 482 -8.09 15.36 -0.36
N ALA A 483 -6.91 15.59 -0.94
CA ALA A 483 -6.61 15.11 -2.28
C ALA A 483 -6.57 13.57 -2.40
N LEU A 484 -6.26 12.84 -1.31
CA LEU A 484 -6.31 11.38 -1.24
C LEU A 484 -7.70 10.85 -0.90
N VAL A 485 -8.47 11.61 -0.11
CA VAL A 485 -9.90 11.38 0.16
C VAL A 485 -10.73 11.52 -1.11
N ASP A 486 -10.45 12.53 -1.93
CA ASP A 486 -11.14 12.74 -3.20
C ASP A 486 -10.70 11.71 -4.25
N GLU A 487 -9.40 11.36 -4.26
CA GLU A 487 -8.85 10.37 -5.17
C GLU A 487 -7.59 9.70 -4.57
N PRO A 488 -7.62 8.40 -4.31
CA PRO A 488 -8.56 7.41 -4.85
C PRO A 488 -9.79 7.16 -3.96
N GLY A 489 -9.95 7.88 -2.85
CA GLY A 489 -11.01 7.58 -1.89
C GLY A 489 -10.54 7.05 -0.54
N CYS A 490 -9.29 7.28 -0.16
CA CYS A 490 -8.76 6.80 1.11
C CYS A 490 -9.37 7.57 2.29
N SER A 491 -9.43 6.95 3.47
CA SER A 491 -9.46 7.72 4.70
C SER A 491 -8.03 8.06 5.11
N VAL A 492 -7.82 9.23 5.73
CA VAL A 492 -6.48 9.71 6.08
C VAL A 492 -6.44 10.15 7.53
N LEU A 493 -5.48 9.60 8.28
CA LEU A 493 -5.15 10.03 9.63
C LEU A 493 -3.77 10.69 9.61
N SER A 494 -3.69 11.99 9.84
CA SER A 494 -2.41 12.68 10.06
C SER A 494 -2.20 12.96 11.54
N ILE A 495 -0.98 12.71 12.04
CA ILE A 495 -0.65 12.87 13.46
C ILE A 495 0.65 13.64 13.66
N SER A 496 0.74 14.38 14.76
CA SER A 496 1.94 15.11 15.18
C SER A 496 2.24 14.93 16.66
N PRO A 497 3.51 15.03 17.08
CA PRO A 497 3.87 15.09 18.49
C PRO A 497 3.15 16.25 19.17
N TYR A 498 2.60 15.99 20.34
CA TYR A 498 1.96 17.02 21.16
C TYR A 498 2.96 18.15 21.46
N GLY A 499 4.24 17.83 21.69
CA GLY A 499 5.29 18.83 21.87
C GLY A 499 5.40 19.81 20.69
N MET A 500 5.30 19.35 19.44
CA MET A 500 5.36 20.24 18.27
C MET A 500 4.09 21.09 18.15
N THR A 501 2.92 20.53 18.47
CA THR A 501 1.67 21.29 18.42
C THR A 501 1.65 22.43 19.45
N GLN A 502 2.30 22.24 20.60
CA GLN A 502 2.49 23.29 21.60
C GLN A 502 3.44 24.40 21.12
N ARG A 503 4.46 24.07 20.31
CA ARG A 503 5.46 25.04 19.83
C ARG A 503 4.94 25.97 18.73
N SER A 504 3.97 25.53 17.93
CA SER A 504 3.48 26.22 16.74
C SER A 504 2.65 27.49 17.07
N THR A 505 3.30 28.51 17.61
CA THR A 505 2.68 29.73 18.14
C THR A 505 2.97 30.98 17.30
N ASN A 506 3.81 30.89 16.27
CA ASN A 506 4.26 32.04 15.47
C ASN A 506 4.82 33.17 16.34
N GLY A 507 5.84 32.86 17.16
CA GLY A 507 6.40 33.84 18.08
C GLY A 507 5.42 34.31 19.15
N SER A 508 4.54 33.43 19.63
CA SER A 508 3.46 33.73 20.60
C SER A 508 2.27 34.54 20.06
N GLU A 509 2.16 34.74 18.74
CA GLU A 509 0.97 35.36 18.12
C GLU A 509 -0.29 34.48 18.20
N HIS A 510 -0.11 33.16 18.32
CA HIS A 510 -1.18 32.19 18.44
C HIS A 510 -1.02 31.35 19.71
N PRO A 511 -2.13 30.98 20.37
CA PRO A 511 -2.06 30.10 21.53
C PRO A 511 -1.58 28.69 21.13
N PRO A 512 -0.88 27.97 22.02
CA PRO A 512 -0.59 26.55 21.85
C PRO A 512 -1.88 25.75 21.58
N SER A 513 -1.80 24.74 20.73
CA SER A 513 -2.96 23.91 20.36
C SER A 513 -2.74 22.46 20.73
N SER A 514 -3.78 21.85 21.32
CA SER A 514 -3.80 20.43 21.68
C SER A 514 -4.35 19.53 20.58
N ILE A 515 -4.54 20.05 19.36
CA ILE A 515 -5.03 19.27 18.21
C ILE A 515 -3.86 18.50 17.60
N VAL A 516 -3.70 17.25 18.03
CA VAL A 516 -2.56 16.39 17.70
C VAL A 516 -2.76 15.54 16.46
N ALA A 517 -4.01 15.33 16.06
CA ALA A 517 -4.33 14.51 14.90
C ALA A 517 -5.54 15.06 14.13
N LEU A 518 -5.59 14.74 12.84
CA LEU A 518 -6.68 15.07 11.94
C LEU A 518 -7.13 13.81 11.22
N TRP A 519 -8.40 13.48 11.38
CA TRP A 519 -9.08 12.46 10.58
C TRP A 519 -9.74 13.13 9.38
N CYS A 520 -9.53 12.58 8.18
CA CYS A 520 -10.21 12.99 6.96
C CYS A 520 -10.87 11.77 6.29
N ASP A 521 -12.14 11.90 5.97
CA ASP A 521 -12.91 10.96 5.15
C ASP A 521 -13.82 11.76 4.19
N THR A 522 -14.60 11.06 3.37
CA THR A 522 -15.49 11.71 2.38
C THR A 522 -16.69 12.44 2.97
N ARG A 523 -16.90 12.44 4.30
CA ARG A 523 -17.98 13.19 4.96
C ARG A 523 -17.49 14.52 5.48
N SER A 524 -16.57 14.49 6.43
CA SER A 524 -16.06 15.71 7.03
C SER A 524 -14.77 15.47 7.82
N PRO A 525 -13.79 16.39 7.74
CA PRO A 525 -12.60 16.32 8.56
C PRO A 525 -12.95 16.50 10.06
N CYS A 526 -12.30 15.72 10.92
CA CYS A 526 -12.43 15.77 12.37
C CYS A 526 -11.06 16.02 13.03
N GLU A 527 -10.97 17.11 13.79
CA GLU A 527 -9.78 17.49 14.55
C GLU A 527 -9.80 16.76 15.90
N LEU A 528 -8.72 16.04 16.22
CA LEU A 528 -8.63 15.22 17.43
C LEU A 528 -7.77 15.96 18.47
N LYS A 529 -8.44 16.43 19.52
CA LYS A 529 -7.82 17.20 20.59
C LYS A 529 -7.42 16.30 21.75
N LEU A 530 -6.17 16.38 22.17
CA LEU A 530 -5.69 15.75 23.39
C LEU A 530 -6.15 16.57 24.60
N GLU A 531 -6.86 15.94 25.53
CA GLU A 531 -7.25 16.57 26.79
C GLU A 531 -6.04 16.80 27.71
N GLN A 532 -6.14 17.81 28.57
CA GLN A 532 -5.05 18.15 29.48
C GLN A 532 -4.73 16.98 30.43
N GLY A 533 -3.44 16.65 30.55
CA GLY A 533 -2.96 15.58 31.43
C GLY A 533 -3.10 14.18 30.85
N LYS A 534 -3.69 14.02 29.66
CA LYS A 534 -3.82 12.73 28.96
C LYS A 534 -2.60 12.42 28.09
N ILE A 535 -2.46 11.15 27.70
CA ILE A 535 -1.27 10.67 26.99
C ILE A 535 -1.55 10.20 25.56
N GLY A 536 -2.82 10.01 25.20
CA GLY A 536 -3.22 9.53 23.88
C GLY A 536 -4.70 9.75 23.60
N ILE A 537 -5.14 9.34 22.42
CA ILE A 537 -6.53 9.40 21.96
C ILE A 537 -6.91 8.04 21.40
N LEU A 538 -8.02 7.46 21.87
CA LEU A 538 -8.67 6.36 21.16
C LEU A 538 -9.67 6.93 20.16
N LEU A 539 -9.45 6.63 18.88
CA LEU A 539 -10.33 6.96 17.77
C LEU A 539 -11.11 5.71 17.36
N LYS A 540 -12.44 5.77 17.41
CA LYS A 540 -13.31 4.70 16.92
C LYS A 540 -13.79 5.02 15.53
N LEU A 541 -13.66 4.03 14.65
CA LEU A 541 -14.09 4.10 13.26
C LEU A 541 -15.13 3.02 12.99
N LYS A 542 -15.92 3.26 11.96
CA LYS A 542 -16.91 2.31 11.47
C LYS A 542 -16.63 1.99 10.00
N LEU A 543 -16.67 0.71 9.67
CA LEU A 543 -16.65 0.22 8.29
C LEU A 543 -18.07 0.30 7.71
N GLU A 544 -18.20 0.97 6.57
CA GLU A 544 -19.45 1.01 5.81
C GLU A 544 -19.20 0.74 4.33
N GLU A 545 -20.07 -0.06 3.71
CA GLU A 545 -20.04 -0.28 2.26
C GLU A 545 -20.42 1.00 1.51
N GLN A 546 -19.68 1.31 0.45
CA GLN A 546 -19.96 2.36 -0.51
C GLN A 546 -19.87 1.80 -1.92
N GLU A 547 -20.75 2.24 -2.81
CA GLU A 547 -20.64 1.91 -4.23
C GLU A 547 -19.52 2.74 -4.86
N GLN A 548 -18.69 2.07 -5.65
CA GLN A 548 -17.61 2.66 -6.43
C GLN A 548 -17.72 2.16 -7.87
N TRP A 549 -17.36 3.02 -8.82
CA TRP A 549 -17.41 2.68 -10.24
C TRP A 549 -16.00 2.69 -10.83
N SER A 550 -15.71 1.70 -11.65
CA SER A 550 -14.59 1.78 -12.60
C SER A 550 -14.86 2.90 -13.61
N ALA A 551 -13.82 3.41 -14.28
CA ALA A 551 -13.97 4.46 -15.28
C ALA A 551 -14.82 4.05 -16.49
N ASP A 552 -15.06 2.75 -16.65
CA ASP A 552 -15.93 2.16 -17.66
C ASP A 552 -17.34 1.86 -17.09
N GLY A 553 -17.63 2.24 -15.84
CA GLY A 553 -18.97 2.28 -15.26
C GLY A 553 -19.44 0.98 -14.60
N ARG A 554 -18.59 -0.05 -14.49
CA ARG A 554 -18.92 -1.24 -13.68
C ARG A 554 -18.88 -0.86 -12.21
N GLY A 555 -19.98 -1.07 -11.49
CA GLY A 555 -20.09 -0.79 -10.06
C GLY A 555 -19.65 -1.97 -9.18
N GLU A 556 -19.02 -1.66 -8.06
CA GLU A 556 -18.70 -2.62 -7.00
C GLU A 556 -18.87 -1.95 -5.63
N LYS A 557 -19.23 -2.75 -4.62
CA LYS A 557 -19.27 -2.29 -3.23
C LYS A 557 -17.89 -2.45 -2.60
N LYS A 558 -17.36 -1.37 -2.03
CA LYS A 558 -16.11 -1.38 -1.26
C LYS A 558 -16.38 -0.88 0.15
N ASN A 559 -15.72 -1.48 1.15
CA ASN A 559 -15.78 -1.00 2.53
C ASN A 559 -14.95 0.27 2.67
N ARG A 560 -15.41 1.25 3.44
CA ARG A 560 -14.65 2.45 3.80
C ARG A 560 -14.77 2.73 5.29
N LEU A 561 -13.70 3.27 5.86
CA LEU A 561 -13.64 3.72 7.25
C LEU A 561 -14.23 5.13 7.40
N PHE A 562 -15.14 5.29 8.36
CA PHE A 562 -15.73 6.57 8.74
C PHE A 562 -15.52 6.85 10.21
N TYR A 563 -15.36 8.14 10.55
CA TYR A 563 -15.31 8.59 11.93
C TYR A 563 -16.60 8.23 12.69
N LEU A 564 -16.47 7.63 13.87
CA LEU A 564 -17.57 7.40 14.80
C LEU A 564 -17.49 8.33 16.01
N ASN A 565 -16.45 8.19 16.82
CA ASN A 565 -16.15 9.07 17.97
C ASN A 565 -14.67 8.97 18.38
N HIS A 566 -14.25 9.79 19.34
CA HIS A 566 -12.94 9.66 19.98
C HIS A 566 -12.98 10.17 21.43
N TYR A 567 -12.00 9.75 22.23
CA TYR A 567 -11.76 10.30 23.58
C TYR A 567 -10.29 10.13 23.98
N SER A 568 -9.84 10.95 24.93
CA SER A 568 -8.46 10.90 25.41
C SER A 568 -8.26 9.80 26.46
N VAL A 569 -7.08 9.17 26.46
CA VAL A 569 -6.76 8.00 27.29
C VAL A 569 -5.51 8.19 28.14
N GLY A 570 -5.42 7.39 29.21
CA GLY A 570 -4.34 7.35 30.20
C GLY A 570 -4.12 8.67 30.94
N ASP A 571 -3.15 8.71 31.84
CA ASP A 571 -2.80 9.90 32.61
C ASP A 571 -1.28 10.08 32.69
N THR A 572 -0.82 11.31 32.41
CA THR A 572 0.60 11.68 32.44
C THR A 572 1.23 11.46 33.81
N SER A 573 0.49 11.67 34.90
CA SER A 573 0.99 11.48 36.26
C SER A 573 1.18 10.01 36.62
N GLU A 574 0.39 9.11 36.04
CA GLU A 574 0.55 7.67 36.19
C GLU A 574 1.69 7.14 35.30
N LEU A 575 1.76 7.63 34.06
CA LEU A 575 2.84 7.30 33.13
C LEU A 575 4.22 7.64 33.72
N LEU A 576 4.35 8.78 34.40
CA LEU A 576 5.59 9.19 35.07
C LEU A 576 6.01 8.23 36.20
N LYS A 577 5.09 7.49 36.82
CA LYS A 577 5.44 6.48 37.83
C LYS A 577 6.09 5.26 37.19
N LEU A 578 5.69 4.91 35.97
CA LEU A 578 6.29 3.80 35.20
C LEU A 578 7.71 4.14 34.76
N VAL A 579 7.95 5.39 34.32
CA VAL A 579 9.29 5.85 33.89
C VAL A 579 10.30 5.89 35.05
N ASN A 580 9.84 6.16 36.28
CA ASN A 580 10.69 6.19 37.47
C ASN A 580 10.92 4.81 38.11
N PHE A 581 10.30 3.74 37.57
CA PHE A 581 10.50 2.39 38.04
C PHE A 581 11.77 1.81 37.40
N LYS A 582 12.92 2.00 38.05
CA LYS A 582 14.12 1.21 37.75
C LYS A 582 13.91 -0.20 38.34
N PRO A 583 13.94 -1.28 37.55
CA PRO A 583 14.09 -2.61 38.11
C PRO A 583 15.45 -2.66 38.84
N ASP A 584 15.44 -3.05 40.10
CA ASP A 584 16.65 -3.32 40.90
C ASP A 584 17.49 -4.46 40.31
#